data_AF-A0A0V1C864-F1
#
_entry.id   AF-A0A0V1C864-F1
#
_cell.length_a   1.000
_cell.length_b   1.000
_cell.length_c   1.000
_cell.angle_alpha   90.00
_cell.angle_beta   90.00
_cell.angle_gamma   90.00
#
_symmetry.space_group_name_H-M   'P 1'
#
loop_
_entity.id
_entity.type
_entity.pdbx_description
1 polymer ?
#
loop_
_entity_poly.entity_id
_entity_poly.type
_entity_poly.pdbx_seq_one_letter_code
_entity_poly.pdbx_strand_id
1 'polypeptide(L)'
;MGKFLASDAPANWVNGAAAVTADAGHSFAAALNDVVRNHINVKFFAYNNVPPGIPNVKTKSNSKGVIMISTAVGVNDGAWIVHTVPGFPKARTGYSWPADEIAKGHLLICMTIAETQINAIGWNLAKSQVIFKIIQAA
;
A
#
# COMPACT_ATOMS: atom_id res chain seq x y z
N MET A 1 1.98 -17.34 -13.92
CA MET A 1 1.07 -16.62 -12.99
C MET A 1 1.77 -16.51 -11.65
N GLY A 2 1.91 -15.30 -11.08
CA GLY A 2 2.57 -15.11 -9.78
C GLY A 2 1.80 -15.83 -8.67
N LYS A 3 2.50 -16.64 -7.85
CA LYS A 3 1.91 -17.30 -6.68
C LYS A 3 1.88 -16.31 -5.51
N PHE A 4 0.77 -16.27 -4.78
CA PHE A 4 0.56 -15.39 -3.63
C PHE A 4 0.26 -16.25 -2.39
N LEU A 5 0.88 -15.91 -1.26
CA LEU A 5 0.60 -16.51 0.04
C LEU A 5 0.03 -15.44 0.97
N ALA A 6 -1.09 -15.75 1.61
CA ALA A 6 -1.76 -14.88 2.59
C ALA A 6 -1.69 -15.51 3.98
N SER A 7 -1.64 -14.67 5.01
CA SER A 7 -1.77 -15.08 6.41
C SER A 7 -2.42 -13.94 7.19
N ASP A 8 -3.39 -14.29 8.03
CA ASP A 8 -4.04 -13.39 9.00
C ASP A 8 -3.68 -13.74 10.45
N ALA A 9 -3.09 -14.92 10.68
CA ALA A 9 -2.61 -15.41 11.96
C ALA A 9 -1.16 -15.94 11.85
N PRO A 10 -0.41 -16.03 12.97
CA PRO A 10 0.92 -16.63 12.97
C PRO A 10 0.92 -18.05 12.41
N ALA A 11 1.92 -18.36 11.58
CA ALA A 11 2.15 -19.69 10.97
C ALA A 11 1.00 -20.25 10.09
N ASN A 12 0.02 -19.44 9.69
CA ASN A 12 -1.13 -19.87 8.88
C ASN A 12 -1.03 -19.40 7.41
N TRP A 13 0.12 -19.63 6.77
CA TRP A 13 0.30 -19.23 5.38
C TRP A 13 -0.47 -20.15 4.45
N VAL A 14 -1.43 -19.58 3.72
CA VAL A 14 -2.25 -20.29 2.73
C VAL A 14 -2.03 -19.70 1.35
N ASN A 15 -2.24 -20.51 0.32
CA ASN A 15 -2.29 -19.99 -1.05
C ASN A 15 -3.44 -19.00 -1.17
N GLY A 16 -3.18 -17.87 -1.84
CA GLY A 16 -4.22 -16.93 -2.22
C GLY A 16 -5.27 -17.57 -3.11
N ALA A 17 -6.53 -17.20 -2.91
CA ALA A 17 -7.64 -17.73 -3.70
C ALA A 17 -7.58 -17.30 -5.19
N ALA A 18 -6.87 -16.22 -5.50
CA ALA A 18 -6.60 -15.76 -6.84
C ALA A 18 -5.13 -15.38 -7.03
N ALA A 19 -4.71 -15.29 -8.30
CA ALA A 19 -3.40 -14.77 -8.66
C ALA A 19 -3.22 -13.32 -8.19
N VAL A 20 -1.98 -12.93 -7.85
CA VAL A 20 -1.68 -11.55 -7.40
C VAL A 20 -1.99 -10.48 -8.46
N THR A 21 -2.15 -10.87 -9.72
CA THR A 21 -2.51 -9.98 -10.83
C THR A 21 -4.02 -9.78 -10.99
N ALA A 22 -4.84 -10.59 -10.31
CA ALA A 22 -6.30 -10.44 -10.35
C ALA A 22 -6.72 -9.18 -9.58
N ASP A 23 -7.80 -8.54 -9.99
CA ASP A 23 -8.30 -7.31 -9.35
C ASP A 23 -9.17 -7.59 -8.10
N ALA A 24 -9.38 -8.86 -7.77
CA ALA A 24 -10.14 -9.34 -6.63
C ALA A 24 -9.72 -10.76 -6.23
N GLY A 25 -10.29 -11.26 -5.13
CA GLY A 25 -10.06 -12.63 -4.66
C GLY A 25 -8.77 -12.83 -3.85
N HIS A 26 -8.10 -11.75 -3.45
CA HIS A 26 -6.95 -11.81 -2.55
C HIS A 26 -6.82 -10.53 -1.70
N SER A 27 -6.08 -10.62 -0.59
CA SER A 27 -6.01 -9.54 0.42
C SER A 27 -5.36 -8.25 -0.11
N PHE A 28 -4.38 -8.33 -1.02
CA PHE A 28 -3.74 -7.10 -1.53
C PHE A 28 -4.70 -6.22 -2.35
N ALA A 29 -5.54 -6.82 -3.20
CA ALA A 29 -6.53 -6.06 -3.97
C ALA A 29 -7.60 -5.45 -3.05
N ALA A 30 -8.04 -6.21 -2.03
CA ALA A 30 -8.98 -5.72 -1.03
C ALA A 30 -8.41 -4.55 -0.22
N ALA A 31 -7.19 -4.69 0.32
CA ALA A 31 -6.56 -3.68 1.16
C ALA A 31 -6.24 -2.37 0.42
N LEU A 32 -6.13 -2.40 -0.91
CA LEU A 32 -5.83 -1.23 -1.74
C LEU A 32 -7.04 -0.70 -2.50
N ASN A 33 -8.22 -1.28 -2.29
CA ASN A 33 -9.42 -0.92 -3.03
C ASN A 33 -9.68 0.60 -2.99
N ASP A 34 -9.55 1.22 -1.83
CA ASP A 34 -9.82 2.65 -1.62
C ASP A 34 -8.67 3.57 -2.06
N VAL A 35 -7.55 2.99 -2.51
CA VAL A 35 -6.38 3.69 -3.06
C VAL A 35 -6.43 3.67 -4.59
N VAL A 36 -6.77 2.51 -5.16
CA VAL A 36 -6.81 2.29 -6.61
C VAL A 36 -8.16 2.65 -7.23
N ARG A 37 -9.21 2.81 -6.40
CA ARG A 37 -10.55 3.31 -6.76
C ARG A 37 -10.89 4.55 -5.93
N ASN A 38 -11.93 5.30 -6.35
CA ASN A 38 -12.39 6.47 -5.59
C ASN A 38 -13.29 6.05 -4.43
N HIS A 39 -12.97 6.48 -3.21
CA HIS A 39 -13.81 6.31 -2.04
C HIS A 39 -14.03 7.65 -1.31
N ILE A 40 -15.28 8.01 -1.04
CA ILE A 40 -15.64 9.37 -0.57
C ILE A 40 -15.13 9.69 0.84
N ASN A 41 -15.03 8.67 1.69
CA ASN A 41 -14.64 8.81 3.09
C ASN A 41 -13.25 8.24 3.39
N VAL A 42 -12.38 8.10 2.37
CA VAL A 42 -11.01 7.63 2.60
C VAL A 42 -10.03 8.62 2.00
N LYS A 43 -9.01 8.94 2.79
CA LYS A 43 -7.82 9.68 2.36
C LYS A 43 -6.66 8.73 2.44
N PHE A 44 -5.73 8.86 1.49
CA PHE A 44 -4.54 8.05 1.51
C PHE A 44 -3.31 8.87 1.16
N PHE A 45 -2.17 8.31 1.52
CA PHE A 45 -0.86 8.80 1.21
C PHE A 45 0.02 7.60 0.85
N ALA A 46 0.70 7.62 -0.30
CA ALA A 46 1.58 6.54 -0.73
C ALA A 46 3.03 7.03 -0.88
N TYR A 47 3.99 6.25 -0.42
CA TYR A 47 5.42 6.52 -0.57
C TYR A 47 6.11 5.34 -1.26
N ASN A 48 7.05 5.64 -2.16
CA ASN A 48 7.81 4.63 -2.87
C ASN A 48 9.09 5.27 -3.42
N ASN A 49 10.25 4.62 -3.24
CA ASN A 49 11.51 5.07 -3.84
C ASN A 49 11.59 4.82 -5.36
N VAL A 50 10.68 4.00 -5.90
CA VAL A 50 10.45 3.80 -7.34
C VAL A 50 8.95 3.94 -7.61
N PRO A 51 8.38 5.16 -7.55
CA PRO A 51 6.94 5.35 -7.69
C PRO A 51 6.47 5.11 -9.14
N PRO A 52 5.22 4.67 -9.35
CA PRO A 52 4.69 4.46 -10.68
C PRO A 52 4.67 5.76 -11.49
N GLY A 53 5.16 5.70 -12.74
CA GLY A 53 5.08 6.81 -13.69
C GLY A 53 5.99 8.01 -13.37
N ILE A 54 6.87 7.90 -12.37
CA ILE A 54 7.75 9.00 -11.95
C ILE A 54 9.20 8.47 -11.94
N PRO A 55 9.97 8.71 -13.02
CA PRO A 55 11.36 8.30 -13.07
C PRO A 55 12.24 9.19 -12.17
N ASN A 56 13.43 8.69 -11.83
CA ASN A 56 14.52 9.44 -11.21
C ASN A 56 14.21 10.08 -9.84
N VAL A 57 13.35 9.46 -9.02
CA VAL A 57 13.14 9.90 -7.64
C VAL A 57 14.42 9.70 -6.83
N LYS A 58 14.94 10.79 -6.27
CA LYS A 58 16.10 10.78 -5.37
C LYS A 58 15.63 10.78 -3.93
N THR A 59 15.71 9.65 -3.25
CA THR A 59 15.46 9.52 -1.81
C THR A 59 16.61 8.78 -1.13
N LYS A 60 16.80 9.00 0.17
CA LYS A 60 17.79 8.26 0.98
C LYS A 60 17.21 6.97 1.56
N SER A 61 15.90 6.73 1.38
CA SER A 61 15.21 5.55 1.89
C SER A 61 14.79 4.63 0.74
N ASN A 62 14.80 3.32 0.99
CA ASN A 62 14.28 2.30 0.08
C ASN A 62 12.84 1.86 0.42
N SER A 63 12.24 2.46 1.46
CA SER A 63 10.93 2.10 1.98
C SER A 63 9.81 2.44 1.01
N LYS A 64 8.75 1.61 1.03
CA LYS A 64 7.54 1.80 0.24
C LYS A 64 6.32 1.44 1.07
N GLY A 65 5.20 2.08 0.82
CA GLY A 65 3.99 1.83 1.57
C GLY A 65 2.86 2.80 1.25
N VAL A 66 1.72 2.51 1.86
CA VAL A 66 0.49 3.29 1.73
C VAL A 66 -0.14 3.43 3.10
N ILE A 67 -0.50 4.65 3.48
CA ILE A 67 -1.28 4.95 4.66
C ILE A 67 -2.66 5.38 4.17
N MET A 68 -3.71 4.79 4.73
CA MET A 68 -5.11 5.12 4.48
C MET A 68 -5.74 5.49 5.82
N ILE A 69 -6.58 6.51 5.81
CA ILE A 69 -7.41 6.90 6.96
C ILE A 69 -8.86 7.06 6.51
N SER A 70 -9.77 6.68 7.40
CA SER A 70 -11.17 7.07 7.28
C SER A 70 -11.30 8.56 7.56
N THR A 71 -12.19 9.24 6.85
CA THR A 71 -12.64 10.61 7.16
C THR A 71 -14.13 10.65 7.48
N ALA A 72 -14.75 9.49 7.72
CA ALA A 72 -16.11 9.44 8.20
C ALA A 72 -16.21 10.05 9.61
N VAL A 73 -17.26 10.82 9.86
CA VAL A 73 -17.47 11.52 11.14
C VAL A 73 -17.50 10.52 12.29
N GLY A 74 -16.67 10.76 13.32
CA GLY A 74 -16.62 9.94 14.52
C GLY A 74 -15.88 8.59 14.35
N VAL A 75 -15.24 8.36 13.21
CA VAL A 75 -14.47 7.14 12.94
C VAL A 75 -12.99 7.40 13.15
N ASN A 76 -12.32 6.59 13.97
CA ASN A 76 -10.89 6.65 14.23
C ASN A 76 -10.22 5.38 13.68
N ASP A 77 -10.22 5.24 12.36
CA ASP A 77 -9.79 4.01 11.67
C ASP A 77 -8.86 4.32 10.49
N GLY A 78 -7.98 3.37 10.20
CA GLY A 78 -6.98 3.49 9.16
C GLY A 78 -6.17 2.21 8.99
N ALA A 79 -5.42 2.17 7.90
CA ALA A 79 -4.55 1.07 7.56
C ALA A 79 -3.20 1.58 7.05
N TRP A 80 -2.14 0.90 7.47
CA TRP A 80 -0.79 1.14 6.98
C TRP A 80 -0.24 -0.13 6.34
N ILE A 81 -0.01 -0.04 5.04
CA ILE A 81 0.62 -1.09 4.23
C ILE A 81 2.08 -0.73 4.04
N VAL A 82 2.98 -1.65 4.38
CA VAL A 82 4.40 -1.61 4.01
C VAL A 82 4.64 -2.68 2.95
N HIS A 83 5.35 -2.34 1.88
CA HIS A 83 5.61 -3.30 0.80
C HIS A 83 7.01 -3.18 0.18
N THR A 84 7.40 -4.18 -0.60
CA THR A 84 8.66 -4.19 -1.35
C THR A 84 8.50 -3.91 -2.85
N VAL A 85 7.27 -3.84 -3.36
CA VAL A 85 6.96 -3.74 -4.81
C VAL A 85 7.28 -2.35 -5.41
N PRO A 86 8.24 -2.22 -6.34
CA PRO A 86 8.45 -0.97 -7.09
C PRO A 86 7.30 -0.71 -8.08
N GLY A 87 7.03 0.56 -8.39
CA GLY A 87 5.99 0.94 -9.35
C GLY A 87 4.56 0.67 -8.88
N PHE A 88 4.34 0.54 -7.57
CA PHE A 88 3.07 0.13 -6.96
C PHE A 88 2.74 0.95 -5.70
N PRO A 89 1.45 1.15 -5.36
CA PRO A 89 0.28 0.95 -6.22
C PRO A 89 0.11 2.11 -7.22
N LYS A 90 -0.59 1.86 -8.32
CA LYS A 90 -1.07 2.95 -9.20
C LYS A 90 -2.39 3.47 -8.65
N ALA A 91 -2.36 4.65 -8.06
CA ALA A 91 -3.55 5.26 -7.46
C ALA A 91 -4.57 5.66 -8.53
N ARG A 92 -5.86 5.40 -8.26
CA ARG A 92 -7.01 5.77 -9.11
C ARG A 92 -6.98 5.27 -10.56
N THR A 93 -6.23 4.21 -10.86
CA THR A 93 -6.21 3.60 -12.21
C THR A 93 -6.81 2.20 -12.22
N GLY A 94 -7.43 1.75 -11.12
CA GLY A 94 -7.74 0.35 -10.89
C GLY A 94 -6.53 -0.47 -10.43
N TYR A 95 -6.81 -1.66 -9.90
CA TYR A 95 -5.78 -2.56 -9.42
C TYR A 95 -4.87 -3.02 -10.56
N SER A 96 -3.56 -2.96 -10.35
CA SER A 96 -2.59 -3.48 -11.31
C SER A 96 -1.32 -3.92 -10.58
N TRP A 97 -0.83 -5.12 -10.91
CA TRP A 97 0.48 -5.59 -10.48
C TRP A 97 1.54 -5.29 -11.54
N PRO A 98 2.72 -4.74 -11.20
CA PRO A 98 3.77 -4.47 -12.18
C PRO A 98 4.28 -5.76 -12.84
N ALA A 99 4.34 -5.80 -14.17
CA ALA A 99 4.68 -7.01 -14.93
C ALA A 99 6.08 -7.55 -14.58
N ASP A 100 7.07 -6.66 -14.44
CA ASP A 100 8.45 -7.01 -14.09
C ASP A 100 8.59 -7.61 -12.67
N GLU A 101 7.56 -7.46 -11.85
CA GLU A 101 7.53 -7.91 -10.46
C GLU A 101 6.75 -9.23 -10.29
N ILE A 102 6.21 -9.82 -11.36
CA ILE A 102 5.49 -11.11 -11.31
C ILE A 102 6.44 -12.28 -11.00
N ALA A 103 7.68 -12.21 -11.50
CA ALA A 103 8.69 -13.25 -11.33
C ALA A 103 9.52 -13.10 -10.03
N LYS A 104 9.24 -12.05 -9.23
CA LYS A 104 10.02 -11.68 -8.06
C LYS A 104 9.23 -11.95 -6.77
N GLY A 105 9.95 -12.27 -5.70
CA GLY A 105 9.36 -12.41 -4.37
C GLY A 105 9.11 -11.04 -3.74
N HIS A 106 7.88 -10.80 -3.30
CA HIS A 106 7.50 -9.56 -2.62
C HIS A 106 6.79 -9.84 -1.31
N LEU A 107 6.90 -8.87 -0.39
CA LEU A 107 6.19 -8.86 0.88
C LEU A 107 5.31 -7.63 0.94
N LEU A 108 4.10 -7.82 1.46
CA LEU A 108 3.21 -6.75 1.87
C LEU A 108 2.69 -7.10 3.27
N ILE A 109 2.78 -6.13 4.17
CA ILE A 109 2.25 -6.22 5.54
C ILE A 109 1.23 -5.10 5.68
N CYS A 110 0.02 -5.44 6.12
CA CYS A 110 -1.03 -4.48 6.44
C CYS A 110 -1.22 -4.45 7.96
N MET A 111 -1.17 -3.25 8.55
CA MET A 111 -1.42 -3.01 9.96
C MET A 111 -2.62 -2.08 10.09
N THR A 112 -3.55 -2.40 10.98
CA THR A 112 -4.59 -1.46 11.39
C THR A 112 -3.96 -0.38 12.27
N ILE A 113 -4.30 0.88 11.99
CA ILE A 113 -3.85 2.04 12.75
C ILE A 113 -5.05 2.92 13.10
N ALA A 114 -4.94 3.67 14.18
CA ALA A 114 -5.90 4.73 14.49
C ALA A 114 -5.55 6.00 13.69
N GLU A 115 -6.55 6.78 13.27
CA GLU A 115 -6.35 8.10 12.65
C GLU A 115 -5.47 8.99 13.55
N THR A 116 -5.66 8.92 14.88
CA THR A 116 -4.86 9.66 15.86
C THR A 116 -3.36 9.32 15.85
N GLN A 117 -2.95 8.18 15.28
CA GLN A 117 -1.55 7.77 15.16
C GLN A 117 -0.85 8.37 13.93
N ILE A 118 -1.59 8.95 12.97
CA ILE A 118 -1.03 9.39 11.68
C ILE A 118 0.12 10.39 11.84
N ASN A 119 -0.02 11.34 12.78
CA ASN A 119 1.00 12.35 13.03
C ASN A 119 2.30 11.72 13.55
N ALA A 120 2.19 10.73 14.44
CA ALA A 120 3.36 10.02 14.97
C ALA A 120 4.04 9.19 13.87
N ILE A 121 3.26 8.50 13.03
CA ILE A 121 3.79 7.73 11.89
C ILE A 121 4.49 8.66 10.90
N GLY A 122 3.83 9.76 10.52
CA GLY A 122 4.36 10.78 9.61
C GLY A 122 5.69 11.36 10.09
N TRP A 123 5.78 11.69 11.39
CA TRP A 123 7.02 12.17 11.99
C TRP A 123 8.18 11.18 11.90
N ASN A 124 7.92 9.89 12.17
CA ASN A 124 8.96 8.87 12.12
C ASN A 124 9.43 8.62 10.69
N LEU A 125 8.50 8.51 9.75
CA LEU A 125 8.83 8.34 8.33
C LEU A 125 9.64 9.54 7.79
N ALA A 126 9.31 10.77 8.19
CA ALA A 126 10.10 11.96 7.87
C ALA A 126 11.55 11.86 8.39
N LYS A 127 11.72 11.46 9.66
CA LYS A 127 13.05 11.25 10.26
C LYS A 127 13.85 10.16 9.56
N SER A 128 13.19 9.10 9.11
CA SER A 128 13.80 8.03 8.32
C SER A 128 14.13 8.43 6.87
N GLN A 129 14.01 9.71 6.51
CA GLN A 129 14.28 10.24 5.18
C GLN A 129 13.47 9.54 4.08
N VAL A 130 12.32 8.99 4.45
CA VAL A 130 11.31 8.54 3.50
C VAL A 130 10.77 9.81 2.86
N ILE A 131 11.07 10.01 1.57
CA ILE A 131 10.48 11.13 0.86
C ILE A 131 9.04 10.78 0.63
N PHE A 132 8.19 11.54 1.30
CA PHE A 132 6.78 11.54 1.01
C PHE A 132 6.57 12.22 -0.33
N LYS A 133 6.23 11.46 -1.37
CA LYS A 133 5.52 12.07 -2.47
C LYS A 133 4.05 11.88 -2.15
N ILE A 134 3.31 12.97 -1.97
CA ILE A 134 1.86 12.87 -1.92
C ILE A 134 1.46 12.47 -3.34
N ILE A 135 1.37 11.16 -3.60
CA ILE A 135 1.04 10.63 -4.93
C ILE A 135 -0.41 10.99 -5.27
N GLN A 136 -1.23 11.27 -4.25
CA GLN A 136 -2.50 12.01 -4.28
C GLN A 136 -2.94 12.19 -2.82
N ALA A 137 -3.32 13.40 -2.41
CA ALA A 137 -4.23 13.57 -1.28
C ALA A 137 -5.62 13.54 -1.92
N ALA A 138 -6.42 12.54 -1.55
CA ALA A 138 -7.83 12.54 -1.91
C ALA A 138 -8.57 13.65 -1.20
#